data_AF-A0A929GAM9-F1
#
_entry.id   AF-A0A929GAM9-F1
#
_cell.length_a   1.000
_cell.length_b   1.000
_cell.length_c   1.000
_cell.angle_alpha   90.00
_cell.angle_beta   90.00
_cell.angle_gamma   90.00
#
_symmetry.space_group_name_H-M   'P 1'
#
loop_
_entity.id
_entity.type
_entity.pdbx_description
1 polymer ?
#
loop_
_entity_poly.entity_id
_entity_poly.type
_entity_poly.pdbx_seq_one_letter_code
_entity_poly.pdbx_strand_id
1 'polypeptide(L)'
;MDPSRLYIDSIVMTIGSNQEQGRAVIESTREIKRRYGSRGVKTSVGLSNISFGLPHRSLINQAFLAMLLEAGLDMSFIDPKDIGMMSTLRASEAIVGTDIGCLKYIRHIRKLSK
;
A
#
# COMPACT_ATOMS: atom_id res chain seq x y z
N MET A 1 -0.12 -21.54 15.42
CA MET A 1 0.32 -20.15 15.19
C MET A 1 -0.91 -19.28 15.21
N ASP A 2 -0.91 -18.17 15.95
CA ASP A 2 -2.01 -17.21 15.95
C ASP A 2 -2.10 -16.54 14.56
N PRO A 3 -3.23 -16.67 13.83
CA PRO A 3 -3.37 -16.06 12.50
C PRO A 3 -3.19 -14.53 12.50
N SER A 4 -3.43 -13.84 13.63
CA SER A 4 -3.23 -12.39 13.75
C SER A 4 -1.76 -11.95 13.57
N ARG A 5 -0.83 -12.91 13.69
CA ARG A 5 0.61 -12.75 13.53
C ARG A 5 1.12 -13.23 12.17
N LEU A 6 0.23 -13.69 11.28
CA LEU A 6 0.58 -14.14 9.94
C LEU A 6 0.43 -12.99 8.94
N TYR A 7 1.49 -12.75 8.16
CA TYR A 7 1.50 -11.84 7.03
C TYR A 7 1.74 -12.63 5.75
N ILE A 8 0.86 -12.48 4.77
CA ILE A 8 1.03 -13.05 3.44
C ILE A 8 1.56 -11.97 2.51
N ASP A 9 2.76 -12.18 1.98
CA ASP A 9 3.36 -11.29 0.99
C ASP A 9 2.99 -11.70 -0.44
N SER A 10 2.44 -10.78 -1.22
CA SER A 10 1.99 -11.08 -2.59
C SER A 10 3.09 -11.03 -3.65
N ILE A 11 4.34 -10.75 -3.28
CA ILE A 11 5.54 -10.71 -4.15
C ILE A 11 5.31 -9.98 -5.48
N VAL A 12 5.72 -8.72 -5.53
CA VAL A 12 5.58 -7.88 -6.73
C VAL A 12 6.75 -8.03 -7.70
N MET A 13 6.41 -8.16 -8.99
CA MET A 13 7.33 -7.99 -10.12
C MET A 13 7.10 -6.66 -10.83
N THR A 14 8.08 -6.22 -11.63
CA THR A 14 7.98 -4.96 -12.38
C THR A 14 6.91 -4.99 -13.47
N ILE A 15 6.14 -3.90 -13.57
CA ILE A 15 5.20 -3.69 -14.69
C ILE A 15 5.92 -3.37 -16.01
N GLY A 16 7.21 -3.05 -15.95
CA GLY A 16 8.03 -2.84 -17.15
C GLY A 16 8.22 -4.10 -17.99
N SER A 17 8.18 -5.29 -17.36
CA SER A 17 8.26 -6.58 -18.06
C SER A 17 6.91 -7.31 -18.16
N ASN A 18 5.99 -7.07 -17.23
CA ASN A 18 4.64 -7.65 -17.28
C ASN A 18 3.60 -6.68 -16.70
N GLN A 19 2.80 -6.06 -17.57
CA GLN A 19 1.83 -5.03 -17.20
C GLN A 19 0.67 -5.54 -16.32
N GLU A 20 0.34 -6.84 -16.37
CA GLU A 20 -0.73 -7.41 -15.55
C GLU A 20 -0.34 -7.56 -14.08
N GLN A 21 0.96 -7.46 -13.74
CA GLN A 21 1.44 -7.69 -12.37
C GLN A 21 0.81 -6.77 -11.33
N GLY A 22 0.63 -5.48 -11.67
CA GLY A 22 -0.01 -4.53 -10.75
C GLY A 22 -1.43 -4.95 -10.40
N ARG A 23 -2.24 -5.32 -11.41
CA ARG A 23 -3.62 -5.75 -11.22
C ARG A 23 -3.71 -7.09 -10.49
N ALA A 24 -2.83 -8.04 -10.83
CA ALA A 24 -2.78 -9.34 -10.20
C ALA A 24 -2.52 -9.25 -8.68
N VAL A 25 -1.61 -8.37 -8.25
CA VAL A 25 -1.29 -8.18 -6.82
C VAL A 25 -2.43 -7.46 -6.07
N ILE A 26 -3.07 -6.48 -6.70
CA ILE A 26 -4.25 -5.80 -6.13
C ILE A 26 -5.38 -6.82 -5.89
N GLU A 27 -5.69 -7.65 -6.88
CA GLU A 27 -6.75 -8.65 -6.75
C GLU A 27 -6.38 -9.76 -5.76
N SER A 28 -5.11 -10.20 -5.74
CA SER A 28 -4.62 -11.17 -4.75
C SER A 28 -4.77 -10.64 -3.33
N THR A 29 -4.46 -9.35 -3.11
CA THR A 29 -4.65 -8.69 -1.80
C THR A 29 -6.12 -8.76 -1.39
N ARG A 30 -7.03 -8.35 -2.27
CA ARG A 30 -8.49 -8.40 -2.03
C ARG A 30 -8.96 -9.82 -1.71
N GLU A 31 -8.48 -10.80 -2.45
CA GLU A 31 -8.88 -12.20 -2.28
C GLU A 31 -8.36 -12.80 -0.97
N ILE A 32 -7.12 -12.48 -0.57
CA ILE A 32 -6.57 -12.88 0.72
C ILE A 32 -7.40 -12.28 1.86
N LYS A 33 -7.71 -10.98 1.79
CA LYS A 33 -8.56 -10.31 2.79
C LYS A 33 -9.94 -10.93 2.87
N ARG A 34 -10.55 -11.24 1.72
CA ARG A 34 -11.87 -11.89 1.67
C ARG A 34 -11.86 -13.30 2.28
N ARG A 35 -10.86 -14.13 1.98
CA ARG A 35 -10.80 -15.53 2.43
C ARG A 35 -10.34 -15.68 3.89
N TYR A 36 -9.39 -14.85 4.32
CA TYR A 36 -8.66 -15.08 5.58
C TYR A 36 -8.68 -13.88 6.53
N GLY A 37 -9.20 -12.72 6.11
CA GLY A 37 -9.24 -11.51 6.93
C GLY A 37 -10.06 -11.68 8.21
N SER A 38 -11.19 -12.39 8.17
CA SER A 38 -12.00 -12.70 9.35
C SER A 38 -11.28 -13.60 10.37
N ARG A 39 -10.24 -14.30 9.94
CA ARG A 39 -9.38 -15.11 10.81
C ARG A 39 -8.24 -14.29 11.42
N GLY A 40 -8.04 -13.04 11.01
CA GLY A 40 -6.98 -12.15 11.47
C GLY A 40 -5.72 -12.14 10.60
N VAL A 41 -5.69 -12.87 9.48
CA VAL A 41 -4.54 -12.88 8.56
C VAL A 41 -4.35 -11.50 7.93
N LYS A 42 -3.09 -11.07 7.84
CA LYS A 42 -2.68 -9.78 7.29
C LYS A 42 -1.97 -9.94 5.96
N THR A 43 -1.95 -8.87 5.18
CA THR A 43 -1.30 -8.79 3.87
C THR A 43 -0.11 -7.85 3.92
N SER A 44 0.96 -8.20 3.19
CA SER A 44 2.12 -7.33 3.00
C SER A 44 2.54 -7.24 1.54
N VAL A 45 3.12 -6.11 1.15
CA VAL A 45 3.73 -5.93 -0.17
C VAL A 45 4.97 -5.04 -0.09
N GLY A 46 6.05 -5.46 -0.76
CA GLY A 46 7.18 -4.59 -1.10
C GLY A 46 6.88 -3.77 -2.36
N LEU A 47 6.78 -2.44 -2.23
CA LEU A 47 6.35 -1.58 -3.36
C LEU A 47 7.43 -1.35 -4.41
N SER A 48 8.71 -1.32 -4.02
CA SER A 48 9.79 -0.80 -4.89
C SER A 48 10.01 -1.60 -6.18
N ASN A 49 9.61 -2.87 -6.20
CA ASN A 49 9.77 -3.76 -7.35
C ASN A 49 8.81 -3.44 -8.50
N ILE A 50 7.63 -2.87 -8.23
CA ILE A 50 6.59 -2.63 -9.25
C ILE A 50 7.10 -1.71 -10.37
N SER A 51 8.00 -0.79 -10.03
CA SER A 51 8.51 0.28 -10.90
C SER A 51 9.94 0.05 -11.38
N PHE A 52 10.53 -1.12 -11.15
CA PHE A 52 11.93 -1.37 -11.52
C PHE A 52 12.13 -1.20 -13.04
N GLY A 53 13.13 -0.39 -13.43
CA GLY A 53 13.43 -0.08 -14.84
C GLY A 53 12.59 1.03 -15.48
N LEU A 54 11.65 1.63 -14.74
CA LEU A 54 10.77 2.69 -15.25
C LEU A 54 11.21 4.10 -14.78
N PRO A 55 10.95 5.15 -15.57
CA PRO A 55 11.16 6.53 -15.13
C PRO A 55 10.16 6.94 -14.04
N HIS A 56 10.51 7.95 -13.24
CA HIS A 56 9.64 8.52 -12.19
C HIS A 56 9.01 7.47 -11.25
N ARG A 57 9.82 6.49 -10.81
CA ARG A 57 9.41 5.34 -9.99
C ARG A 57 8.53 5.67 -8.78
N SER A 58 8.81 6.78 -8.09
CA SER A 58 8.04 7.21 -6.92
C SER A 58 6.56 7.43 -7.26
N LEU A 59 6.24 7.99 -8.44
CA LEU A 59 4.85 8.19 -8.86
C LEU A 59 4.09 6.87 -9.03
N ILE A 60 4.72 5.88 -9.68
CA ILE A 60 4.14 4.54 -9.85
C ILE A 60 3.93 3.88 -8.48
N ASN A 61 4.94 3.94 -7.61
CA ASN A 61 4.85 3.37 -6.27
C ASN A 61 3.73 4.02 -5.43
N GLN A 62 3.55 5.34 -5.54
CA GLN A 62 2.49 6.10 -4.85
C GLN A 62 1.11 5.68 -5.34
N ALA A 63 0.89 5.65 -6.66
CA ALA A 63 -0.37 5.21 -7.25
C ALA A 63 -0.71 3.76 -6.84
N PHE A 64 0.31 2.89 -6.85
CA PHE A 64 0.16 1.51 -6.45
C PHE A 64 -0.16 1.34 -4.97
N LEU A 65 0.48 2.11 -4.07
CA LEU A 65 0.15 2.11 -2.65
C LEU A 65 -1.31 2.50 -2.41
N ALA A 66 -1.79 3.56 -3.05
CA ALA A 66 -3.17 4.00 -2.91
C ALA A 66 -4.18 2.91 -3.29
N MET A 67 -3.93 2.23 -4.42
CA MET A 67 -4.76 1.10 -4.88
C MET A 67 -4.70 -0.10 -3.93
N LEU A 68 -3.53 -0.41 -3.35
CA LEU A 68 -3.40 -1.50 -2.40
C LEU A 68 -4.08 -1.21 -1.06
N LEU A 69 -4.04 0.03 -0.59
CA LEU A 69 -4.76 0.43 0.63
C LEU A 69 -6.28 0.29 0.45
N GLU A 70 -6.81 0.64 -0.73
CA GLU A 70 -8.21 0.37 -1.08
C GLU A 70 -8.51 -1.14 -1.08
N ALA A 71 -7.61 -1.95 -1.63
CA ALA A 71 -7.76 -3.41 -1.64
C ALA A 71 -7.64 -4.08 -0.25
N GLY A 72 -7.27 -3.32 0.79
CA GLY A 72 -7.19 -3.78 2.17
C GLY A 72 -5.80 -4.20 2.64
N LEU A 73 -4.73 -3.67 2.03
CA LEU A 73 -3.36 -3.91 2.45
C LEU A 73 -3.11 -3.52 3.92
N ASP A 74 -2.47 -4.40 4.69
CA ASP A 74 -2.16 -4.14 6.11
C ASP A 74 -0.76 -3.56 6.35
N MET A 75 0.22 -3.90 5.49
CA MET A 75 1.62 -3.48 5.66
C MET A 75 2.33 -3.28 4.31
N SER A 76 3.16 -2.26 4.19
CA SER A 76 4.09 -2.10 3.07
C SER A 76 5.47 -1.69 3.53
N PHE A 77 6.48 -2.08 2.75
CA PHE A 77 7.85 -1.59 2.90
C PHE A 77 8.03 -0.34 2.03
N ILE A 78 8.15 0.82 2.69
CA ILE A 78 8.26 2.14 2.04
C ILE A 78 9.41 2.95 2.61
N ASP A 79 9.93 3.91 1.83
CA ASP A 79 10.87 4.91 2.32
C ASP A 79 10.12 6.03 3.05
N PRO A 80 10.28 6.19 4.38
CA PRO A 80 9.60 7.23 5.14
C PRO A 80 10.12 8.65 4.83
N LYS A 81 11.26 8.78 4.13
CA LYS A 81 11.80 10.08 3.69
C LYS A 81 11.17 10.57 2.38
N ASP A 82 10.50 9.69 1.64
CA ASP A 82 9.74 10.10 0.46
C ASP A 82 8.45 10.79 0.90
N ILE A 83 8.45 12.12 0.83
CA ILE A 83 7.32 12.98 1.22
C ILE A 83 6.08 12.64 0.40
N GLY A 84 6.23 12.37 -0.89
CA GLY A 84 5.11 12.00 -1.77
C GLY A 84 4.49 10.67 -1.37
N MET A 85 5.32 9.69 -1.03
CA MET A 85 4.88 8.39 -0.51
C MET A 85 4.11 8.53 0.80
N MET A 86 4.66 9.27 1.76
CA MET A 86 4.02 9.49 3.05
C MET A 86 2.74 10.30 2.93
N SER A 87 2.70 11.29 2.02
CA SER A 87 1.49 12.08 1.75
C SER A 87 0.40 11.22 1.13
N THR A 88 0.77 10.35 0.18
CA THR A 88 -0.14 9.39 -0.44
C THR A 88 -0.70 8.39 0.57
N LEU A 89 0.14 7.85 1.45
CA LEU A 89 -0.29 6.98 2.55
C LEU A 89 -1.36 7.66 3.41
N ARG A 90 -1.08 8.87 3.91
CA ARG A 90 -2.00 9.59 4.82
C ARG A 90 -3.29 10.01 4.15
N ALA A 91 -3.23 10.45 2.90
CA ALA A 91 -4.42 10.77 2.11
C ALA A 91 -5.27 9.52 1.87
N SER A 92 -4.63 8.40 1.52
CA SER A 92 -5.33 7.13 1.25
C SER A 92 -5.97 6.54 2.52
N GLU A 93 -5.29 6.60 3.67
CA GLU A 93 -5.87 6.20 4.97
C GLU A 93 -7.13 7.02 5.31
N ALA A 94 -7.13 8.32 5.01
CA ALA A 94 -8.30 9.18 5.19
C ALA A 94 -9.46 8.80 4.25
N ILE A 95 -9.16 8.54 2.96
CA ILE A 95 -10.16 8.17 1.96
C ILE A 95 -10.80 6.80 2.28
N VAL A 96 -9.99 5.81 2.64
CA VAL A 96 -10.46 4.44 2.97
C VAL A 96 -11.14 4.38 4.34
N GLY A 97 -11.06 5.46 5.13
CA GLY A 97 -11.76 5.58 6.42
C GLY A 97 -11.01 4.96 7.60
N THR A 98 -9.70 4.74 7.49
CA THR A 98 -8.85 4.24 8.59
C THR A 98 -8.20 5.36 9.42
N ASP A 99 -8.31 6.62 8.99
CA ASP A 99 -7.94 7.81 9.74
C ASP A 99 -9.17 8.56 10.26
N ILE A 100 -9.59 8.23 11.50
CA ILE A 100 -10.77 8.83 12.14
C ILE A 100 -10.62 10.35 12.21
N GLY A 101 -11.57 11.07 11.61
CA GLY A 101 -11.57 12.54 11.56
C GLY A 101 -10.43 13.15 10.75
N CYS A 102 -9.77 12.36 9.88
CA CYS A 102 -8.63 12.78 9.07
C CYS A 102 -7.46 13.36 9.89
N LEU A 103 -7.33 12.96 11.16
CA LEU A 103 -6.41 13.59 12.11
C LEU A 103 -4.94 13.34 11.75
N LYS A 104 -4.59 12.14 11.28
CA LYS A 104 -3.22 11.85 10.82
C LYS A 104 -2.90 12.65 9.56
N TYR A 105 -3.84 12.73 8.62
CA TYR A 105 -3.68 13.53 7.41
C TYR A 105 -3.49 15.02 7.71
N ILE A 106 -4.39 15.63 8.50
CA ILE A 106 -4.29 17.05 8.89
C ILE A 106 -2.95 17.33 9.59
N ARG A 107 -2.53 16.45 10.51
CA ARG A 107 -1.25 16.58 11.21
C ARG A 107 -0.07 16.50 10.25
N HIS A 108 -0.11 15.60 9.28
CA HIS A 108 0.93 15.44 8.26
C HIS A 108 1.07 16.71 7.41
N ILE A 109 -0.02 17.23 6.88
CA ILE A 109 0.00 18.46 6.06
C ILE A 109 0.51 19.66 6.86
N ARG A 110 0.06 19.83 8.11
CA ARG A 110 0.56 20.91 9.00
C ARG A 110 2.06 20.85 9.26
N LYS A 111 2.68 19.66 9.22
CA LYS A 111 4.14 19.51 9.39
C LYS A 111 4.91 19.87 8.12
N LEU A 112 4.31 19.70 6.94
CA LEU A 112 4.93 20.05 5.65
C LEU A 112 4.85 21.55 5.35
N SER A 113 3.87 22.26 5.93
CA SER A 113 3.73 23.72 5.79
C SER A 113 4.65 24.52 6.73
N LYS A 114 5.53 23.87 7.49
CA LYS A 114 6.56 24.49 8.32
C LYS A 114 7.92 24.23 7.71
#